data_AF-A0A929IG98-F1
#
_entry.id   AF-A0A929IG98-F1
#
_cell.length_a   1.000
_cell.length_b   1.000
_cell.length_c   1.000
_cell.angle_alpha   90.00
_cell.angle_beta   90.00
_cell.angle_gamma   90.00
#
_symmetry.space_group_name_H-M   'P 1'
#
loop_
_entity.id
_entity.type
_entity.pdbx_description
1 polymer ?
#
loop_
_entity_poly.entity_id
_entity_poly.type
_entity_poly.pdbx_seq_one_letter_code
_entity_poly.pdbx_strand_id
1 'polypeptide(L)' 'LAEGEKAFTAIPSDPVPQALILTAIVISFAVTAFALVLFLRTYQTVGTDDVDELKETDT' A
#
# COMPACT_ATOMS: atom_id res chain seq x y z
N LEU A 1 -26.59 -6.41 -44.74
CA LEU A 1 -25.45 -7.21 -44.23
C LEU A 1 -24.76 -6.33 -43.20
N ALA A 2 -24.67 -6.81 -41.97
CA ALA A 2 -24.35 -6.03 -40.79
C ALA A 2 -22.92 -5.47 -40.83
N GLU A 3 -22.81 -4.15 -40.80
CA GLU A 3 -21.57 -3.40 -40.63
C GLU A 3 -21.51 -3.00 -39.16
N GLY A 4 -20.79 -3.78 -38.34
CA GLY A 4 -20.90 -3.61 -36.89
C GLY A 4 -19.96 -4.41 -36.01
N GLU A 5 -18.88 -4.98 -36.54
CA GLU A 5 -17.84 -5.60 -35.69
C GLU A 5 -16.53 -4.83 -35.84
N LYS A 6 -16.52 -3.60 -35.34
CA LYS A 6 -15.27 -3.01 -34.87
C LYS A 6 -14.92 -3.78 -33.60
N ALA A 7 -14.30 -4.94 -33.79
CA ALA A 7 -13.57 -5.63 -32.74
C ALA A 7 -12.74 -4.55 -32.05
N PHE A 8 -13.04 -4.29 -30.79
CA PHE A 8 -12.23 -3.44 -29.93
C PHE A 8 -10.86 -4.09 -29.93
N THR A 9 -9.99 -3.63 -30.83
CA THR A 9 -8.59 -4.00 -30.86
C THR A 9 -7.99 -3.35 -29.63
N ALA A 10 -8.19 -4.00 -28.48
CA ALA A 10 -7.50 -3.70 -27.26
C ALA A 10 -6.02 -3.77 -27.62
N ILE A 11 -5.36 -2.62 -27.68
CA ILE A 11 -3.91 -2.57 -27.74
C ILE A 11 -3.44 -3.40 -26.54
N PRO A 12 -2.68 -4.49 -26.72
CA PRO A 12 -2.25 -5.32 -25.61
C PRO A 12 -1.48 -4.44 -24.63
N SER A 13 -1.97 -4.34 -23.39
CA SER A 13 -1.24 -3.67 -22.30
C SER A 13 0.07 -4.41 -22.07
N ASP A 14 1.18 -3.67 -21.91
CA ASP A 14 2.46 -4.28 -21.58
C ASP A 14 2.36 -4.96 -20.19
N PRO A 15 2.55 -6.29 -20.11
CA PRO A 15 2.41 -7.02 -18.86
C PRO A 15 3.52 -6.69 -17.85
N VAL A 16 4.67 -6.16 -18.29
CA VAL A 16 5.82 -5.93 -17.40
C VAL A 16 5.58 -4.74 -16.45
N PRO A 17 5.27 -3.52 -16.93
CA PRO A 17 4.94 -2.41 -16.03
C PRO A 17 3.72 -2.72 -15.13
N GLN A 18 2.74 -3.46 -15.64
CA GLN A 18 1.53 -3.81 -14.90
C GLN A 18 1.82 -4.70 -13.68
N ALA A 19 2.66 -5.73 -13.86
CA ALA A 19 3.06 -6.61 -12.76
C ALA A 19 3.88 -5.86 -11.69
N LEU A 20 4.75 -4.93 -12.12
CA LEU A 20 5.53 -4.09 -11.22
C LEU A 20 4.64 -3.16 -10.38
N ILE A 21 3.63 -2.54 -11.00
CA ILE A 21 2.67 -1.68 -10.29
C ILE A 21 1.87 -2.48 -9.26
N LEU A 22 1.37 -3.67 -9.62
CA LEU A 22 0.64 -4.52 -8.68
C LEU A 22 1.52 -4.91 -7.48
N THR A 23 2.80 -5.23 -7.72
CA THR A 23 3.77 -5.56 -6.67
C THR A 23 4.00 -4.35 -5.74
N ALA A 24 4.18 -3.16 -6.30
CA ALA A 24 4.36 -1.94 -5.52
C ALA A 24 3.14 -1.63 -4.65
N ILE A 25 1.92 -1.83 -5.17
CA ILE A 25 0.67 -1.63 -4.42
C ILE A 25 0.60 -2.60 -3.23
N VAL A 26 0.87 -3.89 -3.45
CA VAL A 26 0.80 -4.91 -2.39
C VAL A 26 1.86 -4.67 -1.31
N ILE A 27 3.09 -4.35 -1.70
CA ILE A 27 4.16 -4.04 -0.72
C ILE A 27 3.78 -2.81 0.11
N SER A 28 3.30 -1.74 -0.53
CA SER A 28 2.91 -0.51 0.16
C SER A 28 1.77 -0.75 1.15
N PHE A 29 0.76 -1.54 0.75
CA PHE A 29 -0.34 -1.92 1.62
C PHE A 29 0.15 -2.76 2.82
N ALA A 30 1.02 -3.74 2.58
CA ALA A 30 1.57 -4.58 3.64
C ALA A 30 2.38 -3.77 4.66
N VAL A 31 3.24 -2.86 4.20
CA VAL A 31 4.03 -1.98 5.08
C VAL A 31 3.12 -1.03 5.86
N THR A 32 2.10 -0.47 5.22
CA THR A 32 1.14 0.43 5.90
C THR A 32 0.34 -0.30 6.97
N ALA A 33 -0.17 -1.50 6.66
CA ALA A 33 -0.89 -2.33 7.63
C ALA A 33 0.01 -2.73 8.80
N PHE A 34 1.26 -3.09 8.53
CA PHE A 34 2.24 -3.41 9.55
C PHE A 34 2.54 -2.20 10.46
N ALA A 35 2.77 -1.02 9.87
CA ALA A 35 3.00 0.21 10.62
C ALA A 35 1.80 0.60 11.50
N LEU A 36 0.56 0.44 11.00
CA LEU A 36 -0.66 0.67 11.79
C LEU A 36 -0.75 -0.26 13.00
N VAL A 37 -0.43 -1.54 12.83
CA VAL A 37 -0.42 -2.50 13.94
C VAL A 37 0.64 -2.14 14.97
N LEU A 38 1.85 -1.74 14.54
CA LEU A 38 2.89 -1.28 15.46
C LEU A 38 2.45 -0.03 16.21
N PHE A 39 1.89 0.96 15.53
CA PHE A 39 1.39 2.18 16.16
C PHE A 39 0.34 1.88 17.23
N LEU A 40 -0.64 1.01 16.92
CA LEU A 40 -1.65 0.59 17.89
C LEU A 40 -1.04 -0.12 19.10
N ARG A 41 -0.07 -1.01 18.88
CA ARG A 41 0.62 -1.73 19.96
C ARG A 41 1.45 -0.80 20.83
N THR A 42 2.16 0.14 20.22
CA THR A 42 2.92 1.18 20.92
C THR A 42 1.99 2.05 21.75
N TYR A 43 0.89 2.53 21.17
CA TYR A 43 -0.10 3.33 21.89
C TYR A 43 -0.72 2.57 23.08
N GLN A 44 -1.00 1.28 22.94
CA GLN A 44 -1.48 0.46 24.06
C GLN A 44 -0.44 0.29 25.18
N THR A 45 0.85 0.34 24.86
CA THR A 45 1.93 0.07 25.81
C THR A 45 2.39 1.35 26.51
N VAL A 46 2.52 2.44 25.76
CA VAL A 46 3.03 3.72 26.25
C VAL A 46 1.89 4.65 26.68
N GLY A 47 0.68 4.47 26.12
CA GLY A 47 -0.50 5.26 26.47
C GLY A 47 -0.50 6.69 25.92
N THR A 48 0.56 7.07 25.21
CA THR A 48 0.76 8.38 24.57
C THR A 48 1.09 8.18 23.09
N ASP A 49 0.62 9.09 22.26
CA ASP A 49 1.02 9.23 20.85
C ASP A 49 2.08 10.33 20.67
N ASP A 50 2.53 10.97 21.77
CA ASP A 50 3.57 11.98 21.74
C ASP A 50 4.95 11.36 21.42
N VAL A 51 5.53 11.80 20.32
CA VAL A 51 6.81 11.29 19.79
C VAL A 51 7.99 11.71 20.65
N ASP A 52 7.86 12.81 21.40
CA ASP A 52 8.89 13.29 22.32
C ASP A 52 8.87 12.48 23.62
N GLU A 53 7.69 12.13 24.16
CA GLU A 53 7.56 11.23 25.32
C GLU A 53 8.04 9.80 25.01
N LEU A 54 7.86 9.34 23.77
CA LEU A 54 8.40 8.06 23.30
C LEU A 54 9.94 8.00 23.27
N LYS A 55 10.63 9.14 23.33
CA LYS A 55 12.10 9.24 23.39
C LYS A 55 12.65 9.34 24.80
N GLU A 56 11.83 9.62 25.81
CA GLU A 56 12.27 9.81 27.20
C GLU A 56 12.58 8.48 27.93
N THR A 57 13.38 7.62 27.31
CA THR A 57 14.00 6.44 27.96
C THR A 57 15.45 6.69 28.39
N ASP A 58 15.96 7.92 28.24
CA ASP A 58 17.40 8.21 28.32
C ASP A 58 17.82 9.36 29.26
N THR A 59 17.01 9.70 30.28
CA THR A 59 17.44 10.57 31.40
C THR A 59 16.93 10.09 32.75
#